data_AF-A0A7S6WPY6-F1
#
_entry.id   AF-A0A7S6WPY6-F1
#
_cell.length_a   1.000
_cell.length_b   1.000
_cell.length_c   1.000
_cell.angle_alpha   90.00
_cell.angle_beta   90.00
_cell.angle_gamma   90.00
#
_symmetry.space_group_name_H-M   'P 1'
#
loop_
_entity.id
_entity.type
_entity.pdbx_description
1 polymer ?
#
loop_
_entity_poly.entity_id
_entity_poly.type
_entity_poly.pdbx_seq_one_letter_code
_entity_poly.pdbx_strand_id
1 'polypeptide(L)'
;MKRFFQQSYLSFKALFGWVDPASYLFVKIITPIFQLVFFCMLADFLYTGKDIAKYVAGNAIILCSYNCIFGVGNILREERYFGTLKNTVAALANTLSNFLNKIIIHIFDSLVTVFISLLAGIFIFNADFSAINIPAFILMGTSKNPL
;
A
#
# COMPACT_ATOMS: atom_id res chain seq x y z
N MET A 1 -5.85 8.22 23.30
CA MET A 1 -4.94 8.49 22.17
C MET A 1 -3.56 7.86 22.35
N LYS A 2 -2.74 8.23 23.34
CA LYS A 2 -1.37 7.69 23.50
C LYS A 2 -1.27 6.15 23.54
N ARG A 3 -2.16 5.49 24.29
CA ARG A 3 -2.23 4.02 24.38
C ARG A 3 -2.53 3.32 23.04
N PHE A 4 -3.35 3.95 22.20
CA PHE A 4 -3.74 3.44 20.87
C PHE A 4 -2.50 3.31 19.98
N PHE A 5 -1.78 4.43 19.77
CA PHE A 5 -0.57 4.46 18.95
C PHE A 5 0.57 3.57 19.48
N GLN A 6 0.71 3.47 20.80
CA GLN A 6 1.69 2.56 21.40
C GLN A 6 1.37 1.09 21.09
N GLN A 7 0.09 0.69 21.19
CA GLN A 7 -0.34 -0.67 20.86
C GLN A 7 -0.16 -0.98 19.37
N SER A 8 -0.47 -0.01 18.50
CA SER A 8 -0.18 -0.10 17.07
C SER A 8 1.31 -0.36 16.85
N TYR A 9 2.19 0.49 17.39
CA TYR A 9 3.63 0.41 17.18
C TYR A 9 4.23 -0.91 17.67
N LEU A 10 3.80 -1.38 18.85
CA LEU A 10 4.23 -2.68 19.37
C LEU A 10 3.77 -3.84 18.48
N SER A 11 2.56 -3.77 17.92
CA SER A 11 2.05 -4.78 16.98
C SER A 11 2.87 -4.81 15.70
N PHE A 12 3.25 -3.65 15.16
CA PHE A 12 4.14 -3.55 14.00
C PHE A 12 5.53 -4.11 14.29
N LYS A 13 6.11 -3.77 15.44
CA LYS A 13 7.41 -4.29 15.86
C LYS A 13 7.38 -5.80 16.09
N ALA A 14 6.28 -6.34 16.62
CA ALA A 14 6.14 -7.80 16.77
C ALA A 14 6.12 -8.51 15.41
N LEU A 15 5.49 -7.89 14.39
CA LEU A 15 5.37 -8.47 13.05
C LEU A 15 6.67 -8.42 12.25
N PHE A 16 7.41 -7.32 12.33
CA PHE A 16 8.62 -7.10 11.53
C PHE A 16 9.93 -7.19 12.32
N GLY A 17 9.88 -7.41 13.64
CA GLY A 17 11.06 -7.42 14.52
C GLY A 17 12.04 -8.56 14.24
N TRP A 18 11.61 -9.60 13.53
CA TRP A 18 12.45 -10.70 13.05
C TRP A 18 13.14 -10.45 11.70
N VAL A 19 12.74 -9.41 10.94
CA VAL A 19 13.30 -9.14 9.61
C VAL A 19 14.46 -8.16 9.75
N ASP A 20 15.57 -8.46 9.08
CA ASP A 20 16.66 -7.51 8.93
C ASP A 20 16.16 -6.19 8.28
N PRO A 21 16.41 -5.01 8.90
CA PRO A 21 15.87 -3.75 8.41
C PRO A 21 16.30 -3.39 6.99
N ALA A 22 17.53 -3.75 6.59
CA ALA A 22 18.02 -3.45 5.26
C ALA A 22 17.28 -4.30 4.22
N SER A 23 17.16 -5.61 4.49
CA SER A 23 16.43 -6.55 3.64
C SER A 23 14.96 -6.15 3.45
N TYR A 24 14.32 -5.71 4.53
CA TYR A 24 12.95 -5.20 4.49
C TYR A 24 12.81 -3.97 3.57
N LEU A 25 13.71 -2.99 3.71
CA LEU A 25 13.70 -1.79 2.86
C LEU A 25 13.97 -2.11 1.39
N PHE A 26 14.90 -3.02 1.09
CA PHE A 26 15.18 -3.44 -0.28
C PHE A 26 13.95 -4.04 -0.94
N VAL A 27 13.30 -5.03 -0.32
CA VAL A 27 12.10 -5.64 -0.89
C VAL A 27 10.99 -4.61 -1.06
N LYS A 28 10.82 -3.71 -0.08
CA LYS A 28 9.77 -2.70 -0.10
C LYS A 28 9.94 -1.65 -1.20
N ILE A 29 11.18 -1.38 -1.64
CA ILE A 29 11.47 -0.41 -2.71
C ILE A 29 11.58 -1.10 -4.08
N ILE A 30 12.29 -2.23 -4.15
CA ILE A 30 12.56 -2.93 -5.41
C ILE A 30 11.27 -3.49 -6.00
N THR A 31 10.46 -4.16 -5.19
CA THR A 31 9.21 -4.79 -5.66
C THR A 31 8.26 -3.82 -6.37
N PRO A 32 7.86 -2.67 -5.77
CA PRO A 32 6.97 -1.74 -6.44
C PRO A 32 7.57 -1.13 -7.71
N ILE A 33 8.88 -0.88 -7.73
CA ILE A 33 9.57 -0.31 -8.90
C ILE A 33 9.56 -1.31 -10.05
N PHE A 34 9.95 -2.56 -9.80
CA PHE A 34 9.94 -3.61 -10.83
C PHE A 34 8.54 -3.87 -11.38
N GLN A 35 7.53 -3.91 -10.49
CA GLN A 35 6.14 -4.05 -10.90
C GLN A 35 5.70 -2.88 -11.78
N LEU A 36 6.01 -1.64 -11.40
CA LEU A 36 5.70 -0.45 -12.17
C LEU A 36 6.38 -0.47 -13.54
N VAL A 37 7.67 -0.78 -13.59
CA VAL A 37 8.43 -0.86 -14.85
C VAL A 37 7.83 -1.90 -15.78
N PHE A 38 7.52 -3.09 -15.24
CA PHE A 38 6.90 -4.16 -16.02
C PHE A 38 5.58 -3.73 -16.65
N PHE A 39 4.65 -3.18 -15.86
CA PHE A 39 3.35 -2.76 -16.38
C PHE A 39 3.42 -1.58 -17.33
N CYS A 40 4.31 -0.60 -17.08
CA CYS A 40 4.47 0.53 -17.98
C CYS A 40 5.12 0.13 -19.30
N MET A 41 6.14 -0.74 -19.28
CA MET A 41 6.73 -1.27 -20.51
C MET A 41 5.73 -2.12 -21.32
N LEU A 42 4.92 -2.93 -20.63
CA LEU A 42 3.85 -3.70 -21.28
C LEU A 42 2.81 -2.77 -21.93
N ALA A 43 2.41 -1.71 -21.24
CA ALA A 43 1.48 -0.72 -21.79
C ALA A 43 2.08 0.03 -22.99
N ASP A 44 3.35 0.42 -22.92
CA ASP A 44 4.05 1.08 -24.02
C ASP A 44 4.10 0.20 -25.27
N PHE A 45 4.38 -1.09 -25.10
CA PHE A 45 4.39 -2.07 -26.18
C PHE A 45 3.01 -2.26 -26.85
N LEU A 46 1.92 -2.21 -26.08
CA LEU A 46 0.57 -2.41 -26.60
C LEU A 46 -0.07 -1.15 -27.20
N TYR A 47 0.29 0.04 -26.71
CA TYR A 47 -0.41 1.30 -27.01
C TYR A 47 0.48 2.40 -27.61
N THR A 48 1.74 2.08 -27.95
CA THR A 48 2.70 2.99 -28.61
C THR A 48 2.86 4.31 -27.83
N GLY A 49 3.14 4.22 -26.53
CA GLY A 49 3.46 5.37 -25.68
C GLY A 49 2.32 6.33 -25.35
N LYS A 50 1.07 6.05 -25.76
CA LYS A 50 -0.07 6.90 -25.39
C LYS A 50 -0.51 6.62 -23.94
N ASP A 51 -0.70 7.68 -23.16
CA ASP A 51 -1.30 7.66 -21.82
C ASP A 51 -0.53 6.88 -20.72
N ILE A 52 0.81 6.85 -20.76
CA ILE A 52 1.66 6.17 -19.74
C ILE A 52 1.29 6.59 -18.30
N ALA A 53 0.91 7.85 -18.10
CA ALA A 53 0.52 8.37 -16.80
C ALA A 53 -0.71 7.66 -16.18
N LYS A 54 -1.66 7.18 -17.01
CA LYS A 54 -2.83 6.40 -16.54
C LYS A 54 -2.41 5.03 -16.02
N TYR A 55 -1.41 4.41 -16.64
CA TYR A 55 -0.89 3.11 -16.21
C TYR A 55 -0.07 3.20 -14.93
N VAL A 56 0.73 4.26 -14.77
CA VAL A 56 1.43 4.58 -13.52
C VAL A 56 0.42 4.76 -12.37
N ALA A 57 -0.64 5.52 -12.60
CA ALA A 57 -1.73 5.73 -11.66
C ALA A 57 -2.45 4.41 -11.28
N GLY A 58 -2.76 3.58 -12.28
CA GLY A 58 -3.37 2.26 -12.06
C GLY A 58 -2.48 1.34 -11.23
N ASN A 59 -1.18 1.30 -11.53
CA ASN A 59 -0.22 0.49 -10.77
C ASN A 59 -0.15 0.93 -9.29
N ALA A 60 -0.16 2.24 -9.04
CA ALA A 60 -0.19 2.78 -7.68
C ALA A 60 -1.42 2.31 -6.88
N ILE A 61 -2.60 2.26 -7.51
CA ILE A 61 -3.84 1.77 -6.86
C ILE A 61 -3.76 0.27 -6.56
N ILE A 62 -3.26 -0.53 -7.52
CA ILE A 62 -3.06 -1.97 -7.34
C ILE A 62 -2.12 -2.24 -6.16
N LEU A 63 -1.01 -1.52 -6.09
CA LEU A 63 -0.04 -1.62 -5.01
C LEU A 63 -0.62 -1.21 -3.65
N CYS A 64 -1.42 -0.14 -3.60
CA CYS A 64 -2.13 0.26 -2.38
C CYS A 64 -3.01 -0.88 -1.85
N SER A 65 -3.80 -1.46 -2.74
CA SER A 65 -4.76 -2.52 -2.42
C SER A 65 -4.06 -3.78 -1.97
N TYR A 66 -3.00 -4.18 -2.68
CA TYR A 66 -2.18 -5.34 -2.35
C TYR A 66 -1.55 -5.21 -0.96
N ASN A 67 -0.85 -4.10 -0.68
CA ASN A 67 -0.19 -3.90 0.61
C ASN A 67 -1.19 -3.83 1.78
N CYS A 68 -2.36 -3.22 1.57
CA CYS A 68 -3.40 -3.15 2.59
C CYS A 68 -3.95 -4.54 2.91
N ILE A 69 -4.35 -5.31 1.90
CA ILE A 69 -4.92 -6.66 2.08
C ILE A 69 -3.90 -7.60 2.72
N PHE A 70 -2.66 -7.60 2.22
CA PHE A 70 -1.60 -8.44 2.79
C PHE A 70 -1.21 -8.01 4.21
N GLY A 71 -1.14 -6.72 4.49
CA GLY A 71 -0.86 -6.19 5.82
C GLY A 71 -1.92 -6.63 6.85
N VAL A 72 -3.20 -6.42 6.53
CA VAL A 72 -4.32 -6.85 7.38
C VAL A 72 -4.38 -8.37 7.51
N GLY A 73 -4.18 -9.10 6.41
CA GLY A 73 -4.17 -10.55 6.39
C GLY A 73 -3.08 -11.13 7.29
N ASN A 74 -1.88 -10.54 7.27
CA ASN A 74 -0.79 -10.95 8.15
C ASN A 74 -1.11 -10.74 9.62
N ILE A 75 -1.76 -9.63 10.01
CA ILE A 75 -2.20 -9.44 11.41
C ILE A 75 -3.13 -10.57 11.84
N LEU A 76 -4.13 -10.90 11.04
CA LEU A 76 -5.08 -11.98 11.36
C LEU A 76 -4.39 -13.35 11.44
N ARG A 77 -3.41 -13.57 10.57
CA ARG A 77 -2.60 -14.79 10.56
C ARG A 77 -1.79 -14.93 11.85
N GLU A 78 -1.11 -13.87 12.28
CA GLU A 78 -0.33 -13.88 13.52
C GLU A 78 -1.22 -14.03 14.76
N GLU A 79 -2.35 -13.34 14.83
CA GLU A 79 -3.30 -13.49 15.95
C GLU A 79 -3.83 -14.94 16.05
N ARG A 80 -4.02 -15.60 14.91
CA ARG A 80 -4.40 -17.01 14.87
C ARG A 80 -3.24 -17.91 15.31
N TYR A 81 -2.04 -17.63 14.82
CA TYR A 81 -0.83 -18.41 15.12
C TYR A 81 -0.48 -18.37 16.61
N PHE A 82 -0.54 -17.20 17.25
CA PHE A 82 -0.30 -17.04 18.69
C PHE A 82 -1.51 -17.38 19.57
N GLY A 83 -2.64 -17.77 18.99
CA GLY A 83 -3.86 -18.14 19.73
C GLY A 83 -4.57 -16.96 20.40
N THR A 84 -4.12 -15.72 20.18
CA THR A 84 -4.69 -14.51 20.78
C THR A 84 -6.00 -14.09 20.12
N LEU A 85 -6.30 -14.56 18.91
CA LEU A 85 -7.51 -14.18 18.16
C LEU A 85 -8.80 -14.39 18.96
N LYS A 86 -8.94 -15.52 19.65
CA LYS A 86 -10.12 -15.81 20.49
C LYS A 86 -10.23 -14.80 21.63
N ASN A 87 -9.10 -14.44 22.23
CA ASN A 87 -9.04 -13.47 23.32
C ASN A 87 -9.34 -12.04 22.84
N THR A 88 -8.86 -11.66 21.65
CA THR A 88 -9.12 -10.35 21.04
C THR A 88 -10.59 -10.18 20.63
N VAL A 89 -11.26 -11.26 20.20
CA VAL A 89 -12.70 -11.27 19.87
C VAL A 89 -13.59 -11.38 21.12
N ALA A 90 -13.17 -12.11 22.15
CA ALA A 90 -13.91 -12.29 23.39
C ALA A 90 -13.74 -11.14 24.40
N ALA A 91 -12.80 -10.21 24.15
CA ALA A 91 -12.59 -9.07 25.02
C ALA A 91 -13.85 -8.21 25.14
N LEU A 92 -14.21 -7.80 26.36
CA LEU A 92 -15.32 -6.86 26.63
C LEU A 92 -15.08 -5.44 26.07
N ALA A 93 -13.86 -5.15 25.60
CA ALA A 93 -13.55 -3.93 24.88
C ALA A 93 -14.14 -3.97 23.46
N ASN A 94 -14.47 -2.81 22.90
CA ASN A 94 -15.00 -2.71 21.54
C ASN A 94 -14.03 -3.41 20.55
N THR A 95 -14.42 -4.59 20.05
CA THR A 95 -13.59 -5.47 19.20
C THR A 95 -13.06 -4.73 17.98
N LEU A 96 -13.90 -3.88 17.38
CA LEU A 96 -13.53 -3.03 16.26
C LEU A 96 -12.34 -2.11 16.59
N SER A 97 -12.33 -1.52 17.79
CA SER A 97 -11.25 -0.61 18.22
C SER A 97 -9.93 -1.37 18.37
N ASN A 98 -9.95 -2.59 18.91
CA ASN A 98 -8.75 -3.42 19.03
C ASN A 98 -8.18 -3.82 17.66
N PHE A 99 -9.03 -4.07 16.66
CA PHE A 99 -8.58 -4.35 15.29
C PHE A 99 -8.07 -3.10 14.57
N LEU A 100 -8.78 -1.97 14.67
CA LEU A 100 -8.39 -0.70 14.04
C LEU A 100 -7.00 -0.24 14.50
N ASN A 101 -6.70 -0.40 15.78
CA ASN A 101 -5.38 -0.18 16.36
C ASN A 101 -4.26 -0.88 15.58
N LYS A 102 -4.46 -2.13 15.19
CA LYS A 102 -3.42 -2.94 14.54
C LYS A 102 -3.29 -2.59 13.05
N ILE A 103 -4.40 -2.27 12.40
CA ILE A 103 -4.47 -2.00 10.95
C ILE A 103 -3.87 -0.64 10.58
N ILE A 104 -3.94 0.36 11.46
CA ILE A 104 -3.60 1.76 11.12
C ILE A 104 -2.17 1.93 10.58
N ILE A 105 -1.21 1.14 11.07
CA ILE A 105 0.18 1.22 10.61
C ILE A 105 0.32 0.63 9.21
N HIS A 106 -0.44 -0.41 8.86
CA HIS A 106 -0.40 -0.97 7.52
C HIS A 106 -1.04 -0.05 6.47
N ILE A 107 -2.06 0.73 6.86
CA ILE A 107 -2.61 1.79 6.00
C ILE A 107 -1.52 2.83 5.72
N PHE A 108 -0.81 3.29 6.76
CA PHE A 108 0.29 4.24 6.60
C PHE A 108 1.43 3.66 5.75
N ASP A 109 1.78 2.39 5.98
CA ASP A 109 2.79 1.67 5.21
C ASP A 109 2.45 1.56 3.72
N SER A 110 1.17 1.30 3.43
CA SER A 110 0.64 1.24 2.07
C SER A 110 0.72 2.61 1.39
N LEU A 111 0.37 3.69 2.10
CA LEU A 111 0.49 5.07 1.57
C LEU A 111 1.93 5.41 1.21
N VAL A 112 2.90 5.05 2.05
CA VAL A 112 4.33 5.25 1.76
C VAL A 112 4.74 4.50 0.50
N THR A 113 4.30 3.25 0.36
CA THR A 113 4.66 2.40 -0.79
C THR A 113 4.06 2.94 -2.11
N VAL A 114 2.82 3.44 -2.05
CA VAL A 114 2.15 4.11 -3.17
C VAL A 114 2.91 5.38 -3.58
N PHE A 115 3.32 6.18 -2.60
CA PHE A 115 4.08 7.40 -2.84
C PHE A 115 5.42 7.11 -3.52
N ILE A 116 6.15 6.09 -3.07
CA ILE A 116 7.40 5.63 -3.70
C ILE A 116 7.14 5.17 -5.14
N SER A 117 6.07 4.41 -5.40
CA SER A 117 5.71 3.98 -6.75
C SER A 117 5.39 5.17 -7.67
N LEU A 118 4.69 6.18 -7.17
CA LEU A 118 4.36 7.37 -7.97
C LEU A 118 5.61 8.19 -8.30
N LEU A 119 6.50 8.39 -7.32
CA LEU A 119 7.78 9.04 -7.55
C LEU A 119 8.61 8.27 -8.58
N ALA A 120 8.69 6.95 -8.46
CA ALA A 120 9.39 6.11 -9.43
C ALA A 120 8.79 6.25 -10.84
N GLY A 121 7.46 6.33 -10.96
CA GLY A 121 6.78 6.58 -12.23
C GLY A 121 7.13 7.93 -12.86
N ILE A 122 7.21 9.00 -12.06
CA ILE A 122 7.64 10.34 -12.52
C ILE A 122 9.08 10.28 -13.03
N PHE A 123 10.00 9.71 -12.25
CA PHE A 123 11.43 9.72 -12.57
C PHE A 123 11.81 8.81 -13.75
N ILE A 124 11.21 7.61 -13.84
CA ILE A 124 11.60 6.62 -14.85
C ILE A 124 10.93 6.89 -16.19
N PHE A 125 9.65 7.26 -16.19
CA PHE A 125 8.84 7.38 -17.40
C PHE A 125 8.55 8.83 -17.82
N ASN A 126 9.06 9.83 -17.09
CA ASN A 126 8.75 11.26 -17.28
C ASN A 126 7.23 11.49 -17.48
N ALA A 127 6.43 10.81 -16.65
CA ALA A 127 4.99 10.86 -16.81
C ALA A 127 4.45 12.27 -16.57
N ASP A 128 3.86 12.87 -17.61
CA ASP A 128 3.21 14.17 -17.53
C ASP A 128 1.85 14.05 -16.80
N PHE A 129 1.83 14.41 -15.52
CA PHE A 129 0.60 14.48 -14.72
C PHE A 129 -0.22 15.75 -14.98
N SER A 130 0.20 16.61 -15.92
CA SER A 130 -0.53 17.87 -16.24
C SER A 130 -1.96 17.60 -16.75
N ALA A 131 -2.18 16.47 -17.43
CA ALA A 131 -3.50 16.03 -17.87
C ALA A 131 -4.32 15.30 -16.80
N ILE A 132 -3.72 15.01 -15.62
CA ILE A 132 -4.38 14.27 -14.54
C ILE A 132 -4.92 15.25 -13.52
N ASN A 133 -6.24 15.33 -13.44
CA ASN A 133 -6.94 16.08 -12.41
C ASN A 133 -6.63 15.44 -11.04
N ILE A 134 -5.75 16.09 -10.25
CA ILE A 134 -5.27 15.62 -8.93
C ILE A 134 -6.45 15.23 -8.00
N PRO A 135 -7.55 16.01 -7.92
CA PRO A 135 -8.78 15.58 -7.24
C PRO A 135 -9.37 14.25 -7.71
N ALA A 136 -9.38 13.98 -9.03
CA ALA A 136 -9.92 12.73 -9.59
C ALA A 136 -9.01 11.53 -9.30
N PHE A 137 -7.70 11.75 -9.21
CA PHE A 137 -6.75 10.73 -8.77
C PHE A 137 -6.98 10.32 -7.29
N ILE A 138 -7.38 11.27 -6.44
CA ILE A 138 -7.70 11.01 -5.02
C ILE A 138 -9.09 10.38 -4.84
N LEU A 139 -10.09 10.78 -5.64
CA LEU A 139 -11.48 10.39 -5.43
C LEU A 139 -11.87 9.03 -6.03
N MET A 140 -11.30 8.64 -7.17
CA MET A 140 -11.50 7.37 -7.88
C MET A 140 -11.14 7.67 -9.34
N GLY A 141 -10.27 6.90 -9.98
CA GLY A 141 -9.84 7.09 -11.37
C GLY A 141 -10.96 7.33 -12.40
N THR A 142 -11.44 8.57 -12.50
CA THR A 142 -12.27 9.03 -13.60
C THR A 142 -11.49 10.11 -14.33
N SER A 143 -10.63 9.67 -15.25
CA SER A 143 -10.43 10.44 -16.47
C SER A 143 -11.75 10.39 -17.21
N LYS A 144 -12.64 11.35 -16.93
CA LYS A 144 -13.59 11.78 -17.94
C LYS A 144 -12.75 12.43 -19.03
N ASN A 145 -12.41 11.68 -20.08
CA ASN A 145 -12.15 12.32 -21.36
C ASN A 145 -13.50 12.59 -22.02
N PRO A 146 -13.82 13.82 -22.42
CA PRO A 146 -14.61 14.03 -23.61
C PRO A 146 -13.71 13.72 -24.82
N LEU A 147 -14.29 13.01 -25.80
CA LEU A 147 -13.72 12.51 -27.07
C LEU A 147 -13.18 11.08 -27.01
#